data_AF-A0A952EDH6-F1
#
_entry.id   AF-A0A952EDH6-F1
#
_cell.length_a   1.000
_cell.length_b   1.000
_cell.length_c   1.000
_cell.angle_alpha   90.00
_cell.angle_beta   90.00
_cell.angle_gamma   90.00
#
_symmetry.space_group_name_H-M   'P 1'
#
loop_
_entity.id
_entity.type
_entity.pdbx_description
1 polymer ?
#
loop_
_entity_poly.entity_id
_entity_poly.type
_entity_poly.pdbx_seq_one_letter_code
_entity_poly.pdbx_strand_id
1 'polypeptide(L)'
;MTSGTLAYAVGLGKPIVSTPYVQARKLLASGLGRLVGFGDSAGFSSAINSLFADPNSLLAWCRRTYTLGRTMIWSRLAEASLARFEDVVGTTISLPLPIGPPLFPKRPGTSALQRMETVLTIGMGDTNKIQVSAKRGSDGIYNCPVG
;
A
#
# COMPACT_ATOMS: atom_id res chain seq x y z
N MET A 1 -1.89 3.48 -4.69
CA MET A 1 -1.90 2.01 -4.91
C MET A 1 -0.89 1.39 -3.97
N THR A 2 -1.36 0.73 -2.92
CA THR A 2 -0.52 0.04 -1.94
C THR A 2 0.03 -1.25 -2.57
N SER A 3 1.35 -1.46 -2.47
CA SER A 3 2.09 -2.57 -3.09
C SER A 3 1.80 -3.97 -2.48
N GLY A 4 0.78 -4.07 -1.63
CA GLY A 4 0.45 -5.30 -0.89
C GLY A 4 0.00 -6.45 -1.79
N THR A 5 -0.85 -6.19 -2.78
CA THR A 5 -1.34 -7.24 -3.71
C THR A 5 -0.20 -7.86 -4.51
N LEU A 6 0.74 -7.03 -4.97
CA LEU A 6 1.91 -7.50 -5.71
C LEU A 6 2.81 -8.36 -4.81
N ALA A 7 3.13 -7.87 -3.61
CA ALA A 7 3.93 -8.61 -2.64
C ALA A 7 3.28 -9.94 -2.24
N TYR A 8 1.96 -9.97 -2.10
CA TYR A 8 1.20 -11.18 -1.79
C TYR A 8 1.28 -12.22 -2.92
N ALA A 9 1.08 -11.78 -4.18
CA ALA A 9 1.20 -12.66 -5.33
C ALA A 9 2.62 -13.27 -5.47
N VAL A 10 3.66 -12.46 -5.21
CA VAL A 10 5.05 -12.93 -5.19
C VAL A 10 5.28 -13.96 -4.10
N GLY A 11 4.81 -13.68 -2.87
CA GLY A 11 4.96 -14.59 -1.74
C GLY A 11 4.31 -15.96 -1.97
N LEU A 12 3.21 -15.99 -2.73
CA LEU A 12 2.54 -17.23 -3.15
C LEU A 12 3.16 -17.90 -4.38
N GLY A 13 4.22 -17.33 -4.97
CA GLY A 13 4.83 -17.86 -6.18
C GLY A 13 3.92 -17.79 -7.41
N LYS A 14 3.02 -16.81 -7.49
CA LYS A 14 2.12 -16.66 -8.64
C LYS A 14 2.81 -15.86 -9.75
N PRO A 15 2.66 -16.26 -11.02
CA PRO A 15 3.13 -15.47 -12.16
C PRO A 15 2.41 -14.12 -12.20
N ILE A 16 3.12 -13.05 -12.56
CA ILE A 16 2.60 -11.68 -12.50
C ILE A 16 2.59 -11.07 -13.90
N VAL A 17 1.45 -10.51 -14.28
CA VAL A 17 1.31 -9.64 -15.45
C VAL A 17 0.76 -8.30 -14.98
N SER A 18 1.46 -7.20 -15.24
CA SER A 18 1.00 -5.88 -14.84
C SER A 18 1.44 -4.78 -15.79
N THR A 19 0.86 -3.60 -15.63
CA THR A 19 1.38 -2.39 -16.28
C THR A 19 2.71 -1.95 -15.68
N PRO A 20 3.55 -1.18 -16.42
CA PRO A 20 4.83 -0.68 -15.92
C PRO A 20 4.58 0.49 -14.97
N TYR A 21 4.31 0.19 -13.71
CA TYR A 21 4.39 1.15 -12.61
C TYR A 21 5.66 0.92 -11.78
N VAL A 22 6.00 1.87 -10.91
CA VAL A 22 7.32 1.92 -10.24
C VAL A 22 7.68 0.61 -9.53
N GLN A 23 6.80 0.07 -8.68
CA GLN A 23 7.10 -1.18 -7.96
C GLN A 23 7.12 -2.39 -8.89
N ALA A 24 6.21 -2.48 -9.88
CA ALA A 24 6.24 -3.57 -10.85
C ALA A 24 7.52 -3.58 -11.69
N ARG A 25 8.01 -2.42 -12.14
CA ARG A 25 9.29 -2.35 -12.85
C ARG A 25 10.45 -2.86 -12.01
N LYS A 26 10.54 -2.42 -10.74
CA LYS A 26 11.60 -2.87 -9.82
C LYS A 26 11.54 -4.36 -9.56
N LEU A 27 10.33 -4.91 -9.41
CA LEU A 27 10.13 -6.31 -9.07
C LEU A 27 10.29 -7.25 -10.28
N LEU A 28 9.77 -6.86 -11.44
CA LEU A 28 9.72 -7.70 -12.64
C LEU A 28 10.96 -7.57 -13.53
N ALA A 29 11.86 -6.64 -13.24
CA ALA A 29 13.15 -6.51 -13.92
C ALA A 29 13.98 -7.81 -13.88
N SER A 30 13.75 -8.68 -12.89
CA SER A 30 14.40 -9.97 -12.73
C SER A 30 13.75 -11.12 -13.53
N GLY A 31 12.82 -10.82 -14.44
CA GLY A 31 12.23 -11.82 -15.35
C GLY A 31 11.17 -12.72 -14.71
N LEU A 32 10.46 -12.20 -13.71
CA LEU A 32 9.46 -12.92 -12.90
C LEU A 32 8.01 -12.65 -13.32
N GLY A 33 7.85 -11.88 -14.39
CA GLY A 33 6.59 -11.34 -14.82
C GLY A 33 6.67 -10.75 -16.21
N ARG A 34 5.50 -10.39 -16.74
CA ARG A 34 5.41 -9.64 -18.00
C ARG A 34 4.85 -8.26 -17.75
N LEU A 35 5.53 -7.25 -18.30
CA LEU A 35 5.01 -5.88 -18.34
C LEU A 35 4.22 -5.69 -19.62
N VAL A 36 3.02 -5.12 -19.49
CA VAL A 36 2.11 -4.80 -20.60
C VAL A 36 1.82 -3.30 -20.60
N GLY A 37 1.65 -2.68 -21.77
CA GLY A 37 1.35 -1.25 -21.87
C GLY A 37 0.09 -0.83 -21.11
N PHE A 38 0.00 0.44 -20.72
CA PHE A 38 -1.23 0.99 -20.16
C PHE A 38 -2.33 0.99 -21.24
N GLY A 39 -3.52 0.50 -20.89
CA GLY A 39 -4.66 0.41 -21.82
C GLY A 39 -4.53 -0.70 -22.89
N ASP A 40 -3.46 -1.50 -22.86
CA ASP A 40 -3.22 -2.54 -23.86
C ASP A 40 -3.89 -3.88 -23.48
N SER A 41 -5.19 -3.96 -23.72
CA SER A 41 -5.98 -5.19 -23.46
C SER A 41 -5.49 -6.38 -24.28
N ALA A 42 -5.09 -6.15 -25.54
CA ALA A 42 -4.57 -7.20 -26.42
C ALA A 42 -3.24 -7.77 -25.90
N GLY A 43 -2.35 -6.91 -25.41
CA GLY A 43 -1.11 -7.31 -24.77
C GLY A 43 -1.33 -8.14 -23.50
N PHE A 44 -2.36 -7.81 -22.70
CA PHE A 44 -2.72 -8.62 -21.52
C PHE A 44 -3.24 -9.99 -21.93
N SER A 45 -4.14 -10.06 -22.93
CA SER A 45 -4.65 -11.33 -23.44
C SER A 45 -3.53 -12.21 -23.97
N SER A 46 -2.64 -11.66 -24.79
CA SER A 46 -1.49 -12.37 -25.33
C SER A 46 -0.54 -12.87 -24.22
N ALA A 47 -0.24 -12.01 -23.24
CA ALA A 47 0.59 -12.39 -22.10
C ALA A 47 -0.01 -13.54 -21.29
N ILE A 48 -1.30 -13.47 -20.98
CA ILE A 48 -2.02 -14.50 -20.23
C ILE A 48 -2.09 -15.81 -21.03
N ASN A 49 -2.42 -15.74 -22.33
CA ASN A 49 -2.46 -16.93 -23.19
C ASN A 49 -1.08 -17.60 -23.28
N SER A 50 -0.02 -16.80 -23.45
CA SER A 50 1.36 -17.32 -23.50
C SER A 50 1.77 -18.01 -22.21
N LEU A 51 1.27 -17.52 -21.07
CA LEU A 51 1.54 -18.09 -19.75
C LEU A 51 0.89 -19.47 -19.56
N PHE A 52 -0.29 -19.69 -20.17
CA PHE A 52 -1.01 -20.96 -20.10
C PHE A 52 -0.75 -21.90 -21.29
N ALA A 53 0.04 -21.47 -22.29
CA ALA A 53 0.33 -22.27 -23.47
C ALA A 53 1.16 -23.54 -23.18
N ASP A 54 2.05 -23.49 -22.17
CA ASP A 54 2.86 -24.63 -21.74
C ASP A 54 2.85 -24.76 -20.20
N PRO A 55 2.29 -25.86 -19.65
CA PRO A 55 2.31 -26.14 -18.22
C PRO A 55 3.71 -26.17 -17.60
N ASN A 56 4.74 -26.63 -18.34
CA ASN A 56 6.10 -26.68 -17.80
C ASN A 56 6.70 -25.28 -17.62
N SER A 57 6.52 -24.42 -18.62
CA SER A 57 6.89 -23.01 -18.55
C SER A 57 6.18 -22.28 -17.41
N LEU A 58 4.89 -22.54 -17.20
CA LEU A 58 4.13 -22.00 -16.07
C LEU A 58 4.72 -22.42 -14.72
N LEU A 59 5.03 -23.71 -14.55
CA LEU A 59 5.64 -24.22 -13.32
C LEU A 59 7.03 -23.62 -13.08
N ALA A 60 7.82 -23.45 -14.13
CA ALA A 60 9.12 -22.79 -14.04
C ALA A 60 8.98 -21.33 -13.56
N TRP A 61 7.98 -20.61 -14.06
CA TRP A 61 7.64 -19.26 -13.59
C TRP A 61 7.20 -19.25 -12.12
N CYS A 62 6.29 -20.13 -11.73
CA CYS A 62 5.84 -20.24 -10.34
C CYS A 62 7.01 -20.49 -9.38
N ARG A 63 7.93 -21.39 -9.76
CA ARG A 63 9.15 -21.68 -8.97
C ARG A 63 10.04 -20.45 -8.83
N ARG A 64 10.34 -19.76 -9.93
CA ARG A 64 11.18 -18.55 -9.90
C ARG A 64 10.57 -17.46 -9.04
N THR A 65 9.27 -17.21 -9.19
CA THR A 65 8.56 -16.19 -8.40
C THR A 65 8.52 -16.58 -6.93
N TYR A 66 8.31 -17.85 -6.61
CA TYR A 66 8.35 -18.35 -5.24
C TYR A 66 9.73 -18.16 -4.62
N THR A 67 10.80 -18.56 -5.33
CA THR A 67 12.18 -18.38 -4.88
C THR A 67 12.49 -16.91 -4.57
N LEU A 68 12.05 -15.97 -5.43
CA LEU A 68 12.17 -14.54 -5.13
C LEU A 68 11.36 -14.15 -3.89
N GLY A 69 10.11 -14.59 -3.77
CA GLY A 69 9.28 -14.27 -2.61
C GLY A 69 9.93 -14.67 -1.28
N ARG A 70 10.72 -15.76 -1.27
CA ARG A 70 11.49 -16.19 -0.10
C ARG A 70 12.60 -15.21 0.30
N THR A 71 13.12 -14.39 -0.61
CA THR A 71 14.12 -13.35 -0.30
C THR A 71 13.47 -12.05 0.20
N MET A 72 12.15 -11.92 0.08
CA MET A 72 11.40 -10.70 0.41
C MET A 72 10.61 -10.77 1.72
N ILE A 73 10.79 -11.84 2.50
CA ILE A 73 10.13 -11.95 3.81
C ILE A 73 10.74 -11.01 4.85
N TRP A 74 9.94 -10.68 5.85
CA TRP A 74 10.33 -9.81 6.97
C TRP A 74 11.62 -10.25 7.68
N SER A 75 11.83 -11.55 7.88
CA SER A 75 13.07 -12.05 8.51
C SER A 75 14.32 -11.70 7.70
N ARG A 76 14.28 -11.88 6.38
CA ARG A 76 15.39 -11.53 5.48
C ARG A 76 15.63 -10.02 5.44
N LEU A 77 14.56 -9.24 5.47
CA LEU A 77 14.65 -7.79 5.57
C LEU A 77 15.30 -7.36 6.89
N ALA A 78 14.93 -8.00 8.01
CA ALA A 78 15.50 -7.71 9.31
C ALA A 78 16.99 -8.05 9.37
N GLU A 79 17.38 -9.23 8.91
CA GLU A 79 18.79 -9.65 8.79
C GLU A 79 19.61 -8.65 7.95
N ALA A 80 19.10 -8.28 6.77
CA ALA A 80 19.78 -7.33 5.88
C ALA A 80 19.86 -5.92 6.47
N SER A 81 18.85 -5.51 7.24
CA SER A 81 18.84 -4.21 7.92
C SER A 81 19.84 -4.18 9.07
N LEU A 82 19.89 -5.24 9.89
CA LEU A 82 20.83 -5.35 11.00
C LEU A 82 22.27 -5.29 10.50
N ALA A 83 22.61 -6.09 9.48
CA ALA A 83 23.95 -6.08 8.88
C ALA A 83 24.38 -4.68 8.42
N ARG A 84 23.46 -3.90 7.83
CA ARG A 84 23.76 -2.52 7.42
C ARG A 84 23.83 -1.53 8.58
N PHE A 85 23.06 -1.75 9.64
CA PHE A 85 23.13 -0.88 10.81
C PHE A 85 24.43 -1.08 11.57
N GLU A 86 24.97 -2.31 11.64
CA GLU A 86 26.27 -2.58 12.24
C GLU A 86 27.40 -1.76 11.57
N ASP A 87 27.36 -1.59 10.24
CA ASP A 87 28.31 -0.73 9.52
C ASP A 87 28.23 0.75 9.94
N VAL A 88 27.03 1.21 10.34
CA VAL A 88 26.78 2.62 10.67
C VAL A 88 26.98 2.91 12.16
N VAL A 89 26.83 1.93 13.05
CA VAL A 89 26.98 2.12 14.51
C VAL A 89 28.39 2.56 14.91
N GLY A 90 29.42 2.25 14.11
CA GLY A 90 30.77 2.81 14.28
C GLY A 90 30.95 4.24 13.76
N THR A 91 29.97 4.78 13.03
CA THR A 91 29.99 6.13 12.48
C THR A 91 29.25 7.06 13.43
N THR A 92 29.99 7.86 14.20
CA THR A 92 29.41 8.93 15.01
C THR A 92 28.73 9.95 14.09
N ILE A 93 27.41 9.85 13.95
CA ILE A 93 26.61 10.88 13.29
C ILE A 93 26.33 11.96 14.34
N SER A 94 27.03 13.09 14.24
CA SER A 94 26.65 14.30 14.96
C SER A 94 25.35 14.83 14.36
N LEU A 95 24.21 14.36 14.87
CA LEU A 95 22.96 15.08 14.63
C LEU A 95 23.05 16.42 15.37
N PRO A 96 22.77 17.56 14.71
CA PRO A 96 22.41 18.76 15.45
C PRO A 96 21.13 18.42 16.22
N LEU A 97 21.25 18.19 17.52
CA LEU A 97 20.10 18.15 18.42
C LEU A 97 19.35 19.48 18.24
N PRO A 98 18.01 19.47 18.09
CA PRO A 98 17.24 20.70 18.18
C PRO A 98 17.59 21.38 19.50
N ILE A 99 18.21 22.57 19.44
CA ILE A 99 18.41 23.43 20.61
C ILE A 99 17.04 24.05 20.89
N GLY A 100 16.14 23.24 21.45
CA GLY A 100 14.77 23.64 21.72
C GLY A 100 14.05 22.53 22.50
N PRO A 101 13.15 22.90 23.42
CA PRO A 101 12.37 21.92 24.15
C PRO A 101 11.58 21.05 23.15
N PRO A 102 11.40 19.74 23.43
CA PRO A 102 10.62 18.87 22.57
C PRO A 102 9.24 19.47 22.34
N LEU A 103 8.91 19.74 21.08
CA LEU A 103 7.53 20.02 20.68
C LEU A 103 6.75 18.71 20.81
N PHE A 104 6.27 18.42 22.02
CA PHE A 104 5.20 17.47 22.20
C PHE A 104 3.94 18.11 21.65
N PRO A 105 3.34 17.61 20.55
CA PRO A 105 1.99 18.04 20.20
C PRO A 105 1.11 17.76 21.43
N LYS A 106 0.43 18.79 21.95
CA LYS A 106 -0.58 18.60 22.99
C LYS A 106 -1.49 17.46 22.53
N ARG A 107 -1.72 16.48 23.42
CA ARG A 107 -2.59 15.32 23.11
C ARG A 107 -3.83 15.83 22.39
N PRO A 108 -4.13 15.36 21.16
CA PRO A 108 -5.36 15.75 20.50
C PRO A 108 -6.53 15.43 21.44
N GLY A 109 -7.42 16.40 21.64
CA GLY A 109 -8.62 16.18 22.44
C GLY A 109 -9.43 15.01 21.89
N THR A 110 -10.13 14.29 22.77
CA THR A 110 -10.93 13.10 22.43
C THR A 110 -12.07 13.37 21.43
N SER A 111 -12.32 14.63 21.09
CA SER A 111 -13.28 15.06 20.06
C SER A 111 -12.96 14.56 18.64
N ALA A 112 -11.73 14.09 18.38
CA ALA A 112 -11.39 13.39 17.13
C ALA A 112 -11.81 11.91 17.16
N LEU A 113 -11.74 11.24 18.32
CA LEU A 113 -12.18 9.85 18.49
C LEU A 113 -13.71 9.76 18.37
N GLN A 114 -14.44 10.74 18.90
CA GLN A 114 -15.90 10.77 18.85
C GLN A 114 -16.47 11.03 17.43
N ARG A 115 -15.66 11.51 16.47
CA ARG A 115 -16.09 11.64 15.06
C ARG A 115 -15.95 10.36 14.25
N MET A 116 -15.17 9.38 14.71
CA MET A 116 -15.04 8.08 14.01
C MET A 116 -16.12 7.06 14.40
N GLU A 117 -16.90 7.33 15.46
CA GLU A 117 -17.98 6.44 15.89
C GLU A 117 -19.27 6.60 15.06
N THR A 118 -19.35 7.61 14.17
CA THR A 118 -20.48 7.73 13.24
C THR A 118 -20.24 6.92 11.97
N VAL A 119 -20.01 5.62 12.14
CA VAL A 119 -20.09 4.63 11.06
C VAL A 119 -21.38 3.83 11.26
N LEU A 120 -22.39 4.20 10.48
CA LEU A 120 -23.39 3.32 9.89
C LEU A 120 -23.93 2.19 10.79
N THR A 121 -24.83 2.52 11.72
CA THR A 121 -25.89 1.57 12.06
C THR A 121 -26.89 1.56 10.91
N ILE A 122 -26.64 0.74 9.88
CA ILE A 122 -27.67 0.36 8.91
C ILE A 122 -28.59 -0.61 9.65
N GLY A 123 -29.65 -0.06 10.25
CA GLY A 123 -30.77 -0.85 10.76
C GLY A 123 -31.48 -1.51 9.59
N MET A 124 -31.35 -2.83 9.50
CA MET A 124 -32.12 -3.67 8.59
C MET A 124 -33.54 -3.77 9.16
N GLY A 125 -34.47 -3.04 8.58
CA GLY A 125 -35.88 -3.00 8.95
C GLY A 125 -36.72 -2.58 7.75
N ASP A 126 -37.64 -3.44 7.37
CA ASP A 126 -38.40 -3.42 6.13
C ASP A 126 -39.19 -2.13 5.85
N THR A 127 -39.24 -1.81 4.56
CA THR A 127 -40.24 -1.00 3.85
C THR A 127 -40.42 0.49 4.20
N ASN A 128 -39.94 1.29 3.24
CA ASN A 128 -40.64 2.46 2.70
C ASN A 128 -40.73 3.72 3.57
N LYS A 129 -39.59 4.40 3.75
CA LYS A 129 -39.41 5.88 3.75
C LYS A 129 -37.99 6.22 4.22
N ILE A 130 -37.08 6.58 3.30
CA ILE A 130 -35.78 7.14 3.68
C ILE A 130 -36.01 8.63 4.02
N GLN A 131 -36.02 8.95 5.30
CA GLN A 131 -35.99 10.33 5.80
C GLN A 131 -34.54 10.65 6.21
N VAL A 132 -33.82 11.39 5.37
CA VAL A 132 -32.50 11.95 5.73
C VAL A 132 -32.73 13.33 6.33
N SER A 133 -32.70 13.43 7.66
CA SER A 133 -32.73 14.72 8.36
C SER A 133 -31.35 15.06 8.89
N ALA A 134 -30.67 15.99 8.22
CA ALA A 134 -29.40 16.56 8.65
C ALA A 134 -29.67 17.77 9.56
N LYS A 135 -29.62 17.56 10.88
CA LYS A 135 -29.74 18.65 11.85
C LYS A 135 -28.39 19.37 11.95
N ARG A 136 -28.25 20.49 11.23
CA ARG A 136 -27.08 21.39 11.28
C ARG A 136 -27.25 22.30 12.52
N GLY A 137 -26.43 22.07 13.54
CA GLY A 137 -26.35 22.92 14.73
C GLY A 137 -25.56 24.20 14.43
N SER A 138 -26.26 25.33 14.63
CA SER A 138 -25.83 26.72 14.78
C SER A 138 -24.82 26.87 15.95
N ASP A 139 -23.97 27.88 16.16
CA ASP A 139 -23.86 29.28 15.78
C ASP A 139 -22.37 29.71 15.88
N GLY A 140 -21.94 30.69 15.08
CA GLY A 140 -20.60 31.26 15.19
C GLY A 140 -20.26 32.18 14.02
N ILE A 141 -20.88 33.35 14.00
CA ILE A 141 -20.72 34.41 13.00
C ILE A 141 -19.29 34.97 13.07
N TYR A 142 -18.50 34.80 12.02
CA TYR A 142 -17.34 35.65 11.75
C TYR A 142 -17.53 36.30 10.38
N ASN A 143 -17.95 37.56 10.43
CA ASN A 143 -17.97 38.49 9.31
C ASN A 143 -16.59 39.15 9.26
N CYS A 144 -15.89 39.12 8.12
CA CYS A 144 -14.73 39.97 7.84
C CYS A 144 -14.70 40.30 6.33
N PRO A 145 -14.35 41.53 5.92
CA PRO A 145 -14.89 42.13 4.72
C PRO A 145 -13.86 42.33 3.59
N VAL A 146 -14.39 42.86 2.48
CA VAL A 146 -13.82 43.61 1.36
C VAL A 146 -12.92 42.92 0.32
N GLY A 147 -13.32 43.16 -0.94
CA GLY A 147 -12.69 42.78 -2.19
C GLY A 147 -13.72 42.72 -3.30
#